data_AF-A0A495V894-F1
#
_entry.id   AF-A0A495V894-F1
#
_cell.length_a   1.000
_cell.length_b   1.000
_cell.length_c   1.000
_cell.angle_alpha   90.00
_cell.angle_beta   90.00
_cell.angle_gamma   90.00
#
_symmetry.space_group_name_H-M   'P 1'
#
loop_
_entity.id
_entity.type
_entity.pdbx_description
1 polymer ?
#
loop_
_entity_poly.entity_id
_entity_poly.type
_entity_poly.pdbx_seq_one_letter_code
_entity_poly.pdbx_strand_id
1 'polypeptide(L)'
;MRDAETGRRHADKLAKVYTREGAETWVLVHVEVQGDAEAGFAERMYVYHDRIFDKYRTDIVSLAVLADATARFRPSAYARERWGCALDFRFTTCKLLDLNARWAELEADSNPFGLVVMAHLKAQESKDGPARKGWKMRLVRLLYQRG
;
A
#
# COMPACT_ATOMS: atom_id res chain seq x y z
N MET A 1 -22.48 -19.27 0.17
CA MET A 1 -23.39 -18.22 -0.36
C MET A 1 -22.85 -16.88 0.12
N ARG A 2 -22.43 -15.90 -0.68
CA ARG A 2 -22.36 -15.68 -2.13
C ARG A 2 -20.96 -15.10 -2.40
N ASP A 3 -20.31 -15.58 -3.45
CA ASP A 3 -19.19 -14.86 -4.07
C ASP A 3 -19.71 -13.56 -4.67
N ALA A 4 -19.04 -12.44 -4.36
CA ALA A 4 -19.26 -11.16 -5.01
C ALA A 4 -17.91 -10.44 -5.15
N GLU A 5 -17.35 -10.52 -6.36
CA GLU A 5 -16.36 -9.62 -6.96
C GLU A 5 -15.25 -9.07 -6.06
N THR A 6 -14.47 -9.96 -5.43
CA THR A 6 -13.21 -9.55 -4.79
C THR A 6 -12.15 -9.37 -5.87
N GLY A 7 -11.97 -8.14 -6.34
CA GLY A 7 -10.82 -7.75 -7.16
C GLY A 7 -9.54 -8.33 -6.57
N ARG A 8 -8.93 -9.26 -7.31
CA ARG A 8 -7.82 -10.10 -6.86
C ARG A 8 -6.57 -9.24 -6.57
N ARG A 9 -6.23 -8.99 -5.30
CA ARG A 9 -4.91 -8.46 -4.87
C ARG A 9 -4.52 -9.05 -3.51
N HIS A 10 -3.70 -10.11 -3.50
CA HIS A 10 -3.12 -10.69 -2.29
C HIS A 10 -1.71 -10.15 -2.08
N ALA A 11 -1.38 -9.77 -0.84
CA ALA A 11 -0.10 -10.10 -0.23
C ALA A 11 -0.19 -10.03 1.30
N ASP A 12 -0.69 -11.11 1.92
CA ASP A 12 -0.42 -11.39 3.33
C ASP A 12 0.93 -12.09 3.41
N LYS A 13 1.90 -11.52 4.14
CA LYS A 13 3.22 -12.11 4.36
C LYS A 13 3.46 -12.32 5.85
N LEU A 14 3.86 -13.53 6.23
CA LEU A 14 4.34 -13.78 7.59
C LEU A 14 5.81 -13.36 7.69
N ALA A 15 6.11 -12.46 8.62
CA ALA A 15 7.46 -12.00 8.90
C ALA A 15 7.82 -12.34 10.34
N LYS A 16 9.00 -12.93 10.52
CA LYS A 16 9.65 -13.04 11.82
C LYS A 16 10.32 -11.70 12.11
N VAL A 17 9.94 -11.07 13.21
CA VAL A 17 10.52 -9.80 13.67
C VAL A 17 11.07 -9.95 15.08
N TYR A 18 11.96 -9.06 15.46
CA TYR A 18 12.50 -8.97 16.81
C TYR A 18 12.06 -7.65 17.42
N THR A 19 11.56 -7.69 18.64
CA THR A 19 11.31 -6.47 19.41
C THR A 19 12.64 -5.75 19.67
N ARG A 20 12.59 -4.46 20.01
CA ARG A 20 13.81 -3.69 20.38
C ARG A 20 14.50 -4.24 21.63
N GLU A 21 13.81 -5.07 22.39
CA GLU A 21 14.29 -5.76 23.61
C GLU A 21 14.85 -7.16 23.29
N GLY A 22 14.90 -7.55 22.02
CA GLY A 22 15.50 -8.82 21.56
C GLY A 22 14.56 -10.03 21.63
N ALA A 23 13.33 -9.87 22.13
CA ALA A 23 12.33 -10.93 22.11
C ALA A 23 11.85 -11.22 20.68
N GLU A 24 11.81 -12.50 20.33
CA GLU A 24 11.26 -12.96 19.05
C GLU A 24 9.74 -12.80 19.02
N THR A 25 9.22 -12.23 17.93
CA THR A 25 7.78 -12.08 17.72
C THR A 25 7.44 -12.37 16.26
N TRP A 26 6.39 -13.15 16.06
CA TRP A 26 5.87 -13.44 14.73
C TRP A 26 4.74 -12.45 14.43
N VAL A 27 4.86 -11.72 13.32
CA VAL A 27 3.86 -10.74 12.90
C VAL A 27 3.45 -11.04 11.46
N LEU A 28 2.15 -11.16 11.24
CA LEU A 28 1.58 -11.17 9.90
C LEU A 28 1.49 -9.74 9.38
N VAL A 29 2.06 -9.48 8.21
CA VAL A 29 1.96 -8.20 7.54
C VAL A 29 0.90 -8.32 6.45
N HIS A 30 -0.20 -7.63 6.66
CA HIS A 30 -1.26 -7.45 5.67
C HIS A 30 -0.99 -6.17 4.89
N VAL A 31 -0.81 -6.27 3.56
CA VAL A 31 -0.61 -5.10 2.69
C VAL A 31 -1.74 -4.99 1.68
N GLU A 32 -2.43 -3.86 1.69
CA GLU A 32 -3.46 -3.54 0.70
C GLU A 32 -3.01 -2.38 -0.19
N VAL A 33 -3.09 -2.58 -1.52
CA VAL A 33 -2.69 -1.58 -2.51
C VAL A 33 -3.91 -1.01 -3.22
N GLN A 34 -4.16 0.28 -3.00
CA GLN A 34 -5.34 0.98 -3.53
C GLN A 34 -4.96 1.88 -4.71
N GLY A 35 -5.59 1.64 -5.86
CA GLY A 35 -5.33 2.39 -7.11
C GLY A 35 -6.11 3.69 -7.23
N ASP A 36 -7.35 3.71 -6.73
CA ASP A 36 -8.27 4.86 -6.81
C ASP A 36 -8.80 5.24 -5.43
N ALA A 37 -9.21 6.50 -5.25
CA ALA A 37 -9.80 6.94 -3.98
C ALA A 37 -11.20 6.32 -3.80
N GLU A 38 -11.36 5.47 -2.79
CA GLU A 38 -12.61 4.75 -2.52
C GLU A 38 -13.06 4.93 -1.06
N ALA A 39 -14.32 5.35 -0.88
CA ALA A 39 -14.87 5.63 0.45
C ALA A 39 -14.87 4.41 1.40
N GLY A 40 -15.06 3.19 0.86
CA GLY A 40 -15.10 1.95 1.64
C GLY A 40 -13.73 1.35 1.98
N PHE A 41 -12.62 2.00 1.61
CA PHE A 41 -11.28 1.42 1.77
C PHE A 41 -10.94 1.08 3.23
N ALA A 42 -11.23 1.99 4.17
CA ALA A 42 -10.91 1.78 5.57
C ALA A 42 -11.72 0.62 6.19
N GLU A 43 -12.98 0.45 5.78
CA GLU A 43 -13.80 -0.70 6.20
C GLU A 43 -13.24 -2.02 5.65
N ARG A 44 -12.80 -2.04 4.39
CA ARG A 44 -12.17 -3.24 3.80
C ARG A 44 -10.88 -3.62 4.54
N MET A 45 -10.04 -2.64 4.88
CA MET A 45 -8.84 -2.86 5.68
C MET A 45 -9.16 -3.55 7.01
N TYR A 46 -10.22 -3.08 7.69
CA TYR A 46 -10.69 -3.72 8.93
C TYR A 46 -11.22 -5.14 8.69
N VAL A 47 -12.07 -5.35 7.69
CA VAL A 47 -12.63 -6.67 7.37
C VAL A 47 -11.55 -7.70 7.05
N TYR A 48 -10.48 -7.29 6.35
CA TYR A 48 -9.35 -8.18 6.10
C TYR A 48 -8.51 -8.43 7.35
N HIS A 49 -8.21 -7.41 8.13
CA HIS A 49 -7.52 -7.58 9.41
C HIS A 49 -8.24 -8.61 10.30
N ASP A 50 -9.55 -8.46 10.47
CA ASP A 50 -10.40 -9.34 11.27
C ASP A 50 -10.37 -10.79 10.73
N ARG A 51 -10.53 -10.99 9.42
CA ARG A 51 -10.47 -12.33 8.80
C ARG A 51 -9.12 -13.01 8.96
N ILE A 52 -8.03 -12.26 8.83
CA ILE A 52 -6.67 -12.79 9.03
C ILE A 52 -6.48 -13.16 10.49
N PHE A 53 -6.94 -12.31 11.42
CA PHE A 53 -6.85 -12.58 12.85
C PHE A 53 -7.64 -13.81 13.27
N ASP A 54 -8.87 -13.96 12.78
CA ASP A 54 -9.72 -15.13 13.02
C ASP A 54 -9.02 -16.42 12.57
N LYS A 55 -8.43 -16.39 11.37
CA LYS A 55 -7.77 -17.56 10.78
C LYS A 55 -6.45 -17.94 11.46
N TYR A 56 -5.59 -16.96 11.78
CA TYR A 56 -4.21 -17.23 12.20
C TYR A 56 -3.95 -17.00 13.68
N ARG A 57 -4.82 -16.25 14.38
CA ARG A 57 -4.74 -16.00 15.83
C ARG A 57 -3.37 -15.48 16.29
N THR A 58 -2.76 -14.59 15.49
CA THR A 58 -1.44 -14.01 15.74
C THR A 58 -1.48 -12.50 15.49
N ASP A 59 -0.43 -11.78 15.91
CA ASP A 59 -0.34 -10.34 15.75
C ASP A 59 -0.25 -9.95 14.28
N ILE A 60 -1.01 -8.92 13.90
CA ILE A 60 -1.10 -8.45 12.52
C ILE A 60 -0.80 -6.97 12.45
N VAL A 61 0.04 -6.60 11.49
CA VAL A 61 0.26 -5.20 11.09
C VAL A 61 -0.37 -4.99 9.73
N SER A 62 -1.37 -4.10 9.68
CA SER A 62 -2.04 -3.72 8.45
C SER A 62 -1.43 -2.45 7.87
N LEU A 63 -1.01 -2.52 6.60
CA LEU A 63 -0.35 -1.45 5.86
C LEU A 63 -1.13 -1.15 4.58
N ALA A 64 -1.39 0.13 4.34
CA ALA A 64 -2.01 0.61 3.11
C ALA A 64 -0.97 1.27 2.20
N VAL A 65 -0.98 0.93 0.91
CA VAL A 65 -0.25 1.66 -0.14
C VAL A 65 -1.25 2.36 -1.04
N LEU A 66 -1.29 3.69 -0.97
CA LEU A 66 -2.21 4.52 -1.72
C LEU A 66 -1.53 5.04 -2.99
N ALA A 67 -1.98 4.54 -4.13
CA ALA A 67 -1.47 4.88 -5.46
C ALA A 67 -2.40 5.86 -6.19
N ASP A 68 -3.51 6.31 -5.61
CA ASP A 68 -4.42 7.25 -6.27
C ASP A 68 -3.82 8.67 -6.41
N ALA A 69 -4.35 9.42 -7.38
CA ALA A 69 -3.89 10.79 -7.67
C ALA A 69 -4.49 11.86 -6.73
N THR A 70 -5.37 11.49 -5.79
CA THR A 70 -6.09 12.45 -4.93
C THR A 70 -5.29 12.72 -3.67
N ALA A 71 -4.59 13.87 -3.61
CA ALA A 71 -3.71 14.22 -2.48
C ALA A 71 -4.36 14.16 -1.08
N ARG A 72 -5.66 14.49 -1.00
CA ARG A 72 -6.45 14.48 0.24
C ARG A 72 -6.94 13.09 0.68
N PHE A 73 -6.93 12.09 -0.21
CA PHE A 73 -7.34 10.74 0.15
C PHE A 73 -6.22 10.05 0.92
N ARG A 74 -6.39 9.98 2.24
CA ARG A 74 -5.43 9.42 3.21
C ARG A 74 -6.15 8.68 4.35
N PRO A 75 -7.00 7.68 4.05
CA PRO A 75 -7.61 6.88 5.11
C PRO A 75 -6.51 6.21 5.94
N SER A 76 -6.64 6.27 7.27
CA SER A 76 -5.70 5.65 8.21
C SER A 76 -6.40 4.98 9.39
N ALA A 77 -7.73 5.05 9.44
CA ALA A 77 -8.53 4.48 10.50
C ALA A 77 -9.95 4.15 10.03
N TYR A 78 -10.56 3.19 10.73
CA TYR A 78 -11.96 2.83 10.63
C TYR A 78 -12.54 2.76 12.04
N ALA A 79 -13.69 3.40 12.25
CA ALA A 79 -14.34 3.39 13.55
C ALA A 79 -15.86 3.20 13.42
N ARG A 80 -16.45 2.47 14.38
CA ARG A 80 -17.90 2.33 14.54
C ARG A 80 -18.26 2.33 16.02
N GLU A 81 -19.38 2.95 16.36
CA GLU A 81 -19.93 2.93 17.71
C GLU A 81 -21.44 2.73 17.68
N ARG A 82 -21.95 1.88 18.57
CA ARG A 82 -23.39 1.69 18.80
C ARG A 82 -23.65 1.18 20.20
N TRP A 83 -24.56 1.85 20.93
CA TRP A 83 -25.06 1.42 22.25
C TRP A 83 -23.94 1.11 23.27
N GLY A 84 -22.88 1.91 23.29
CA GLY A 84 -21.74 1.71 24.19
C GLY A 84 -20.74 0.64 23.73
N CYS A 85 -20.93 0.05 22.55
CA CYS A 85 -19.94 -0.82 21.90
C CYS A 85 -19.20 -0.03 20.83
N ALA A 86 -17.87 0.07 20.96
CA ALA A 86 -17.01 0.82 20.06
C ALA A 86 -15.92 -0.07 19.46
N LEU A 87 -15.61 0.21 18.19
CA LEU A 87 -14.48 -0.32 17.44
C LEU A 87 -13.65 0.86 16.94
N ASP A 88 -12.36 0.88 17.24
CA ASP A 88 -11.36 1.80 16.67
C ASP A 88 -10.24 0.94 16.08
N PHE A 89 -10.13 0.94 14.76
CA PHE A 89 -9.10 0.23 14.01
C PHE A 89 -8.21 1.24 13.28
N ARG A 90 -6.90 1.19 13.54
CA ARG A 90 -5.91 2.10 12.95
C ARG A 90 -4.87 1.31 12.16
N PHE A 91 -4.41 1.90 11.07
CA PHE A 91 -3.41 1.28 10.20
C PHE A 91 -2.46 2.32 9.62
N THR A 92 -1.27 1.86 9.25
CA THR A 92 -0.24 2.72 8.67
C THR A 92 -0.44 2.85 7.16
N THR A 93 -0.19 4.05 6.64
CA THR A 93 -0.45 4.37 5.23
C THR A 93 0.79 4.96 4.58
N CYS A 94 1.09 4.51 3.36
CA CYS A 94 2.10 5.07 2.48
C CYS A 94 1.42 5.65 1.23
N LYS A 95 1.51 6.97 1.02
CA LYS A 95 0.97 7.64 -0.17
C LYS A 95 2.08 7.77 -1.21
N LEU A 96 1.93 7.10 -2.36
CA LEU A 96 2.96 7.13 -3.40
C LEU A 96 3.19 8.54 -3.95
N LEU A 97 2.14 9.37 -4.01
CA LEU A 97 2.23 10.76 -4.45
C LEU A 97 3.26 11.58 -3.66
N ASP A 98 3.47 11.28 -2.37
CA ASP A 98 4.42 11.99 -1.51
C ASP A 98 5.88 11.72 -1.92
N LEU A 99 6.12 10.57 -2.55
CA LEU A 99 7.45 10.20 -3.02
C LEU A 99 7.90 11.03 -4.23
N ASN A 100 6.99 11.78 -4.86
CA ASN A 100 7.36 12.70 -5.94
C ASN A 100 8.30 13.81 -5.44
N ALA A 101 8.11 14.29 -4.21
CA ALA A 101 9.03 15.24 -3.58
C ALA A 101 10.42 14.64 -3.30
N ARG A 102 10.51 13.31 -3.26
CA ARG A 102 11.73 12.52 -2.99
C ARG A 102 12.24 11.83 -4.25
N TRP A 103 11.99 12.41 -5.43
CA TRP A 103 12.32 11.81 -6.72
C TRP A 103 13.80 11.38 -6.84
N ALA A 104 14.72 12.24 -6.41
CA ALA A 104 16.16 11.93 -6.49
C ALA A 104 16.56 10.73 -5.63
N GLU A 105 15.91 10.54 -4.47
CA GLU A 105 16.13 9.36 -3.62
C GLU A 105 15.62 8.10 -4.30
N LEU A 106 14.41 8.13 -4.89
CA LEU A 106 13.86 6.99 -5.65
C LEU A 106 14.73 6.62 -6.86
N GLU A 107 15.34 7.61 -7.50
CA GLU A 107 16.22 7.40 -8.65
C GLU A 107 17.59 6.85 -8.25
N ALA A 108 18.10 7.18 -7.06
CA ALA A 108 19.34 6.64 -6.53
C ALA A 108 19.17 5.26 -5.86
N ASP A 109 17.99 4.94 -5.33
CA ASP A 109 17.70 3.68 -4.65
C ASP A 109 17.77 2.50 -5.64
N SER A 110 18.51 1.44 -5.29
CA SER A 110 18.62 0.21 -6.08
C SER A 110 17.38 -0.67 -5.99
N ASN A 111 16.43 -0.35 -5.11
CA ASN A 111 15.18 -1.07 -4.98
C ASN A 111 14.41 -1.10 -6.33
N PRO A 112 14.12 -2.31 -6.88
CA PRO A 112 13.43 -2.43 -8.16
C PRO A 112 12.00 -1.87 -8.14
N PHE A 113 11.36 -1.79 -6.96
CA PHE A 113 10.05 -1.15 -6.83
C PHE A 113 10.10 0.37 -6.99
N GLY A 114 11.26 1.00 -6.77
CA GLY A 114 11.45 2.44 -6.99
C GLY A 114 11.14 2.81 -8.45
N LEU A 115 11.50 1.96 -9.41
CA LEU A 115 11.19 2.16 -10.82
C LEU A 115 9.69 2.11 -11.12
N VAL A 116 8.98 1.16 -10.49
CA VAL A 116 7.53 1.03 -10.65
C VAL A 116 6.82 2.25 -10.07
N VAL A 117 7.25 2.74 -8.90
CA VAL A 117 6.72 3.95 -8.27
C VAL A 117 6.98 5.18 -9.15
N MET A 118 8.21 5.36 -9.64
CA MET A 118 8.56 6.44 -10.56
C MET A 118 7.71 6.40 -11.84
N ALA A 119 7.51 5.22 -12.42
CA ALA A 119 6.65 5.03 -13.59
C ALA A 119 5.21 5.43 -13.33
N HIS A 120 4.67 5.00 -12.19
CA HIS A 120 3.32 5.30 -11.76
C HIS A 120 3.11 6.81 -11.59
N LEU A 121 4.01 7.49 -10.86
CA LEU A 121 3.94 8.95 -10.65
C LEU A 121 3.94 9.72 -11.98
N LYS A 122 4.79 9.32 -12.93
CA LYS A 122 4.86 9.99 -14.23
C LYS A 122 3.66 9.70 -15.13
N ALA A 123 3.05 8.52 -15.00
CA ALA A 123 1.79 8.23 -15.65
C ALA A 123 0.63 9.09 -15.10
N GLN A 124 0.68 9.47 -13.81
CA GLN A 124 -0.33 10.35 -13.20
C GLN A 124 -0.15 11.83 -13.57
N GLU A 125 1.09 12.31 -13.71
CA GLU A 125 1.39 13.70 -14.10
C GLU A 125 1.12 13.98 -15.59
N SER A 126 1.43 13.02 -16.48
CA SER A 126 1.37 13.23 -17.93
C SER A 126 0.14 12.58 -18.57
N LYS A 127 -0.87 13.39 -18.89
CA LYS A 127 -1.92 13.02 -19.87
C LYS A 127 -1.45 13.13 -21.33
N ASP A 128 -0.30 13.79 -21.57
CA ASP A 128 0.25 14.07 -22.89
C ASP A 128 1.22 12.99 -23.41
N GLY A 129 1.00 12.57 -24.65
CA GLY A 129 1.72 11.47 -25.34
C GLY A 129 3.24 11.62 -25.47
N PRO A 130 3.82 12.81 -25.74
CA PRO A 130 5.27 12.97 -25.90
C PRO A 130 6.07 12.78 -24.60
N ALA A 131 5.58 13.35 -23.49
CA ALA A 131 6.21 13.21 -22.17
C ALA A 131 6.17 11.74 -21.70
N ARG A 132 5.05 11.05 -21.95
CA ARG A 132 4.89 9.63 -21.65
C ARG A 132 5.90 8.74 -22.39
N LYS A 133 6.23 9.07 -23.66
CA LYS A 133 7.24 8.35 -24.46
C LYS A 133 8.65 8.52 -23.89
N GLY A 134 9.01 9.73 -23.46
CA GLY A 134 10.30 10.02 -22.81
C GLY A 134 10.49 9.24 -21.50
N TRP A 135 9.45 9.20 -20.65
CA TRP A 135 9.47 8.45 -19.40
C TRP A 135 9.53 6.95 -19.59
N LYS A 136 8.76 6.39 -20.54
CA LYS A 136 8.83 4.97 -20.87
C LYS A 136 10.25 4.55 -21.28
N MET A 137 10.93 5.38 -22.09
CA MET A 137 12.31 5.13 -22.50
C MET A 137 13.29 5.20 -21.32
N ARG A 138 13.12 6.18 -20.41
CA ARG A 138 13.96 6.34 -19.23
C ARG A 138 13.80 5.17 -18.24
N LEU A 139 12.57 4.73 -18.00
CA LEU A 139 12.28 3.59 -17.11
C LEU A 139 12.81 2.27 -17.66
N VAL A 140 12.70 2.05 -18.97
CA VAL A 140 13.30 0.87 -19.62
C VAL A 140 14.82 0.89 -19.49
N ARG A 141 15.48 2.04 -19.70
CA ARG A 141 16.94 2.16 -19.49
C ARG A 141 17.36 1.88 -18.05
N LEU A 142 16.63 2.42 -17.07
CA LEU A 142 16.89 2.18 -15.66
C LEU A 142 16.66 0.71 -15.27
N LEU A 143 15.66 0.03 -15.86
CA LEU A 143 15.46 -1.42 -15.69
C LEU A 143 16.68 -2.21 -16.20
N TYR A 144 17.23 -1.85 -17.36
CA TYR A 144 18.43 -2.49 -17.92
C TYR A 144 19.72 -2.17 -17.14
N GLN A 145 19.81 -1.02 -16.48
CA GLN A 145 20.99 -0.65 -15.67
C GLN A 145 21.00 -1.30 -14.28
N ARG A 146 19.82 -1.71 -13.78
CA ARG A 146 19.64 -2.31 -12.46
C ARG A 146 19.43 -3.82 -12.51
N GLY A 147 19.43 -4.42 -13.70
CA GLY A 147 19.26 -5.85 -13.96
C GLY A 147 20.53 -6.51 -14.44
#